data_AF-A0A2M9MA74-F1
#
_entry.id   AF-A0A2M9MA74-F1
#
_cell.length_a   1.000
_cell.length_b   1.000
_cell.length_c   1.000
_cell.angle_alpha   90.00
_cell.angle_beta   90.00
_cell.angle_gamma   90.00
#
_symmetry.space_group_name_H-M   'P 1'
#
loop_
_entity.id
_entity.type
_entity.pdbx_description
1 polymer ?
#
loop_
_entity_poly.entity_id
_entity_poly.type
_entity_poly.pdbx_seq_one_letter_code
_entity_poly.pdbx_strand_id
1 'polypeptide(L)' 'MTWAQILSEWPLVEADLHEVYGLDLGVPGLLRARSWRWLRVRILGLLSAESRLARVLTPSPDAPTTRGTTTRR' A
#
# COMPACT_ATOMS: atom_id res chain seq x y z
N MET A 1 -7.64 -6.38 -9.21
CA MET A 1 -6.46 -6.20 -8.36
C MET A 1 -5.61 -7.45 -8.35
N THR A 2 -4.33 -7.36 -8.69
CA THR A 2 -3.37 -8.48 -8.58
C THR A 2 -2.34 -8.22 -7.49
N TRP A 3 -1.65 -9.27 -7.01
CA TRP A 3 -0.55 -9.10 -6.06
C TRP A 3 0.62 -8.29 -6.62
N ALA A 4 0.90 -8.42 -7.92
CA ALA A 4 1.94 -7.63 -8.57
C ALA A 4 1.63 -6.12 -8.52
N GLN A 5 0.38 -5.73 -8.72
CA GLN A 5 -0.06 -4.33 -8.60
C GLN A 5 0.00 -3.81 -7.15
N ILE A 6 -0.28 -4.66 -6.17
CA ILE A 6 -0.17 -4.25 -4.76
C ILE A 6 1.29 -4.05 -4.37
N LEU A 7 2.15 -4.99 -4.77
CA LEU A 7 3.58 -4.98 -4.42
C LEU A 7 4.39 -3.96 -5.23
N SER A 8 3.89 -3.46 -6.36
CA SER A 8 4.52 -2.31 -7.04
C SER A 8 4.42 -1.03 -6.20
N GLU A 9 3.42 -0.95 -5.31
CA GLU A 9 3.23 0.16 -4.36
C GLU A 9 3.83 -0.16 -2.98
N TRP A 10 4.97 -0.86 -2.93
CA TRP A 10 5.60 -1.29 -1.67
C TRP A 10 5.82 -0.16 -0.64
N PRO A 11 6.26 1.06 -1.01
CA PRO A 11 6.39 2.15 -0.04
C PRO A 11 5.07 2.54 0.64
N LEU A 12 3.94 2.46 -0.08
CA LEU A 12 2.62 2.70 0.49
C LEU A 12 2.19 1.57 1.41
N VAL A 13 2.51 0.31 1.04
CA VAL A 13 2.30 -0.85 1.91
C VAL A 13 3.05 -0.68 3.22
N GLU A 14 4.34 -0.32 3.19
CA GLU A 14 5.15 -0.10 4.39
C GLU A 14 4.60 1.03 5.26
N ALA A 15 4.31 2.18 4.66
CA ALA A 15 3.79 3.34 5.38
C ALA A 15 2.43 3.03 6.05
N ASP A 16 1.51 2.41 5.32
CA ASP A 16 0.17 2.12 5.83
C ASP A 16 0.20 0.96 6.84
N LEU A 17 1.10 -0.02 6.73
CA LEU A 17 1.31 -1.03 7.77
C LEU A 17 1.82 -0.40 9.08
N HIS A 18 2.71 0.59 8.98
CA HIS A 18 3.19 1.32 10.14
C HIS A 18 2.07 2.17 10.75
N GLU A 19 1.33 2.95 9.95
CA GLU A 19 0.29 3.85 10.46
C GLU A 19 -0.91 3.11 11.05
N VAL A 20 -1.42 2.08 10.36
CA VAL A 20 -2.65 1.39 10.75
C VAL A 20 -2.41 0.35 11.84
N TYR A 21 -1.27 -0.33 11.82
CA TYR A 21 -0.99 -1.46 12.71
C TYR A 21 0.23 -1.28 13.61
N GLY A 22 0.98 -0.16 13.50
CA GLY A 22 2.24 0.02 14.22
C GLY A 22 3.35 -0.92 13.76
N LEU A 23 3.27 -1.44 12.52
CA LEU A 23 4.22 -2.43 12.00
C LEU A 23 5.30 -1.76 11.17
N ASP A 24 6.45 -1.52 11.77
CA ASP A 24 7.67 -1.09 11.06
C ASP A 24 8.36 -2.31 10.44
N LEU A 25 8.29 -2.44 9.11
CA LEU A 25 8.93 -3.52 8.35
C LEU A 25 10.46 -3.39 8.27
N GLY A 26 11.02 -2.23 8.61
CA GLY A 26 12.45 -2.02 8.73
C GLY A 26 13.07 -2.71 9.95
N VAL A 27 12.25 -3.15 10.93
CA VAL A 27 12.73 -3.87 12.12
C VAL A 27 13.42 -5.17 11.70
N PRO A 28 14.73 -5.34 11.99
CA PRO A 28 15.48 -6.51 11.57
C PRO A 28 14.86 -7.81 12.06
N GLY A 29 14.62 -8.75 11.14
CA GLY A 29 14.13 -10.09 11.45
C GLY A 29 12.60 -10.21 11.58
N LEU A 30 11.83 -9.11 11.56
CA LEU A 30 10.37 -9.17 11.66
C LEU A 30 9.76 -10.06 10.57
N LEU A 31 10.09 -9.79 9.31
CA LEU A 31 9.57 -10.56 8.17
C LEU A 31 10.10 -12.00 8.11
N ARG A 32 11.27 -12.28 8.70
CA ARG A 32 11.82 -13.64 8.81
C ARG A 32 11.11 -14.48 9.88
N ALA A 33 10.67 -13.84 10.96
CA ALA A 33 9.99 -14.50 12.08
C ALA A 33 8.49 -14.74 11.85
N ARG A 34 7.91 -14.16 10.78
CA ARG A 34 6.47 -14.22 10.50
C ARG A 34 6.23 -14.95 9.18
N SER A 35 5.10 -15.66 9.11
CA SER A 35 4.70 -16.33 7.89
C SER A 35 4.21 -15.34 6.83
N TRP A 36 4.32 -15.72 5.55
CA TRP A 36 3.71 -14.92 4.47
C TRP A 36 2.21 -14.67 4.69
N ARG A 37 1.47 -15.66 5.23
CA ARG A 37 0.06 -15.51 5.58
C ARG A 37 -0.17 -14.35 6.56
N TRP A 38 0.72 -14.17 7.55
CA TRP A 38 0.62 -13.09 8.52
C TRP A 38 0.67 -11.71 7.84
N LEU A 39 1.62 -11.52 6.92
CA LEU A 39 1.77 -10.27 6.17
C LEU A 39 0.61 -10.09 5.19
N ARG A 40 0.26 -11.15 4.44
CA ARG A 40 -0.82 -11.16 3.45
C ARG A 40 -2.14 -10.64 4.03
N VAL A 41 -2.56 -11.14 5.19
CA VAL A 41 -3.83 -10.74 5.82
C VAL A 41 -3.84 -9.25 6.18
N ARG A 42 -2.70 -8.69 6.61
CA ARG A 42 -2.58 -7.27 6.97
C ARG A 42 -2.61 -6.37 5.74
N ILE A 43 -1.92 -6.76 4.67
CA ILE A 43 -1.98 -6.06 3.38
C ILE A 43 -3.42 -6.05 2.84
N LEU A 44 -4.14 -7.18 2.91
CA LEU A 44 -5.55 -7.22 2.50
C LEU A 44 -6.43 -6.35 3.40
N GLY A 45 -6.15 -6.29 4.70
CA GLY A 45 -6.83 -5.39 5.63
C GLY A 45 -6.65 -3.91 5.28
N LEU A 46 -5.47 -3.51 4.77
CA LEU A 46 -5.26 -2.14 4.27
C LEU A 46 -6.19 -1.80 3.12
N LEU A 47 -6.48 -2.75 2.22
CA LEU A 47 -7.40 -2.55 1.09
C LEU A 47 -8.87 -2.42 1.51
N SER A 48 -9.21 -2.89 2.71
CA SER A 48 -10.56 -2.76 3.30
C SER A 48 -10.69 -1.55 4.22
N ALA A 49 -9.60 -0.81 4.46
CA ALA A 49 -9.56 0.40 5.27
C ALA A 49 -9.38 1.65 4.39
N GLU A 50 -9.62 2.83 4.97
CA GLU A 50 -9.35 4.15 4.35
C GLU A 50 -7.85 4.47 4.28
N SER A 51 -7.08 3.63 3.60
CA SER A 51 -5.62 3.72 3.47
C SER A 51 -5.17 4.41 2.18
N ARG A 52 -3.92 4.86 2.12
CA ARG A 52 -3.35 5.46 0.90
C ARG A 52 -3.28 4.41 -0.21
N LEU A 53 -2.86 3.20 0.14
CA LEU A 53 -2.82 2.04 -0.73
C LEU A 53 -4.20 1.76 -1.35
N ALA A 54 -5.27 1.78 -0.54
CA ALA A 54 -6.63 1.56 -1.02
C ALA A 54 -7.07 2.62 -2.04
N ARG A 55 -6.76 3.90 -1.81
CA ARG A 55 -7.11 5.01 -2.71
C ARG A 55 -6.37 4.95 -4.05
N VAL A 56 -5.09 4.61 -4.03
CA VAL A 56 -4.28 4.49 -5.26
C VAL A 56 -4.76 3.32 -6.11
N LEU A 57 -5.04 2.19 -5.47
CA LEU A 57 -5.40 0.97 -6.18
C LEU A 57 -6.89 0.92 -6.56
N THR A 58 -7.75 1.65 -5.86
CA THR A 58 -9.19 1.76 -6.16
C THR A 58 -9.54 3.22 -6.44
N PRO A 59 -9.18 3.76 -7.62
CA PRO A 59 -9.54 5.14 -7.97
C PRO A 59 -11.07 5.26 -7.99
N SER A 60 -11.61 6.26 -7.29
CA SER A 60 -13.02 6.63 -7.45
C SER A 60 -13.28 7.02 -8.91
N PRO A 61 -14.41 6.61 -9.52
CA PRO A 61 -14.76 7.02 -10.89
C PRO A 61 -14.82 8.55 -11.05
N ASP A 62 -15.03 9.29 -9.97
CA ASP A 62 -15.07 10.75 -9.96
C ASP A 62 -13.71 11.42 -9.66
N ALA A 63 -12.64 10.65 -9.54
CA ALA A 63 -11.32 11.21 -9.31
C ALA A 63 -10.89 12.03 -10.54
N PRO A 64 -10.60 13.35 -10.40
CA PRO A 64 -10.15 14.15 -11.53
C PRO A 64 -8.84 13.55 -12.05
N THR A 65 -8.83 13.13 -13.32
CA THR A 65 -7.65 12.62 -13.98
C THR A 65 -6.63 13.74 -14.14
N THR A 66 -5.78 13.97 -13.15
CA THR A 66 -4.60 14.82 -13.32
C THR A 66 -3.56 14.05 -14.11
N ARG A 67 -3.79 13.90 -15.42
CA ARG A 67 -2.75 13.57 -16.39
C ARG A 67 -2.40 14.83 -17.17
N GLY A 68 -1.25 15.41 -16.83
CA GLY A 68 -0.51 16.32 -17.70
C GLY A 68 -0.56 17.79 -17.27
N THR A 69 0.44 18.22 -16.51
CA THR A 69 0.99 19.57 -16.71
C THR A 69 2.51 19.48 -16.60
N THR A 70 3.12 18.98 -17.67
CA THR A 70 4.52 19.26 -17.97
C THR A 70 4.60 20.73 -18.36
N THR A 71 4.89 21.61 -17.40
CA THR A 71 5.46 22.93 -17.74
C THR A 71 6.96 22.74 -17.86
N ARG A 72 7.40 22.56 -19.10
CA ARG A 72 8.80 22.74 -19.51
C ARG A 72 9.16 24.22 -19.33
N ARG A 73 10.19 24.52 -18.55
CA ARG A 73 11.01 25.73 -18.67
C ARG A 73 12.46 25.37 -18.43
#